data_AF-A0AAD1YV85-F1
#
_entry.id   AF-A0AAD1YV85-F1
#
_cell.length_a   1.000
_cell.length_b   1.000
_cell.length_c   1.000
_cell.angle_alpha   90.00
_cell.angle_beta   90.00
_cell.angle_gamma   90.00
#
_symmetry.space_group_name_H-M   'P 1'
#
loop_
_entity.id
_entity.type
_entity.pdbx_description
1 polymer ?
#
loop_
_entity_poly.entity_id
_entity_poly.type
_entity_poly.pdbx_seq_one_letter_code
_entity_poly.pdbx_strand_id
1 'polypeptide(L)'
;MIKSGNLTHKSHYEILDVKEDASFEEIRTCYRTAILSYHPDKMQTTSQTSNPANEFGSRFLEVQRAWKILGDSKSRALYDNELRSLRQDSATAEDIRLEDLSIEEAGDFFEFSYGCRCGDYFLIDSLELSDMGYPLLKNESKIVLQTPRSLPASIVLPCGSCSLKVRLLINADRKLQTELSN
;
A
#
# COMPACT_ATOMS: atom_id res chain seq x y z
N MET A 1 -4.89 -10.03 -24.68
CA MET A 1 -4.31 -10.46 -23.39
C MET A 1 -3.94 -9.21 -22.61
N ILE A 2 -4.46 -9.11 -21.39
CA ILE A 2 -4.61 -7.88 -20.61
C ILE A 2 -3.24 -7.50 -20.01
N LYS A 3 -2.68 -6.36 -20.44
CA LYS A 3 -1.53 -5.73 -19.77
C LYS A 3 -2.07 -4.95 -18.58
N SER A 4 -2.14 -5.59 -17.41
CA SER A 4 -2.40 -4.90 -16.15
C SER A 4 -1.18 -4.06 -15.79
N GLY A 5 -1.15 -2.81 -16.26
CA GLY A 5 -0.22 -1.80 -15.79
C GLY A 5 -0.63 -1.34 -14.40
N ASN A 6 0.02 -1.86 -13.36
CA ASN A 6 0.08 -1.19 -12.07
C ASN A 6 1.45 -0.49 -11.99
N LEU A 7 1.41 0.82 -12.21
CA LEU A 7 2.55 1.68 -12.45
C LEU A 7 3.05 2.28 -11.13
N THR A 8 3.82 1.56 -10.31
CA THR A 8 4.57 2.19 -9.19
C THR A 8 5.83 1.47 -8.70
N HIS A 9 6.26 0.34 -9.26
CA HIS A 9 7.63 -0.21 -9.20
C HIS A 9 7.63 -1.50 -10.02
N LYS A 10 8.52 -1.65 -11.03
CA LYS A 10 8.60 -2.88 -11.82
C LYS A 10 8.93 -4.04 -10.89
N SER A 11 8.07 -5.06 -10.84
CA SER A 11 8.34 -6.25 -10.03
C SER A 11 9.56 -7.00 -10.59
N HIS A 12 10.27 -7.77 -9.75
CA HIS A 12 11.42 -8.55 -10.23
C HIS A 12 11.06 -9.52 -11.37
N TYR A 13 9.82 -9.99 -11.39
CA TYR A 13 9.24 -10.80 -12.47
C TYR A 13 9.15 -10.02 -13.79
N GLU A 14 8.68 -8.76 -13.75
CA GLU A 14 8.61 -7.89 -14.94
C GLU A 14 9.99 -7.49 -15.46
N ILE A 15 10.98 -7.34 -14.57
CA ILE A 15 12.37 -7.05 -14.96
C ILE A 15 12.96 -8.20 -15.78
N LEU A 16 12.61 -9.44 -15.44
CA LEU A 16 13.03 -10.65 -16.15
C LEU A 16 12.07 -11.03 -17.30
N ASP A 17 11.04 -10.23 -17.56
CA ASP A 17 9.98 -10.49 -18.54
C ASP A 17 9.32 -11.87 -18.35
N VAL A 18 9.11 -12.25 -17.09
CA VAL A 18 8.47 -13.52 -16.70
C VAL A 18 7.20 -13.26 -15.91
N LYS A 19 6.32 -14.25 -15.88
CA LYS A 19 5.12 -14.23 -15.04
C LYS A 19 5.46 -14.54 -13.59
N GLU A 20 4.63 -14.06 -12.64
CA GLU A 20 4.74 -14.42 -11.22
C GLU A 20 4.62 -15.95 -11.00
N ASP A 21 3.81 -16.63 -11.83
CA ASP A 21 3.64 -18.09 -11.83
C ASP A 21 4.76 -18.86 -12.56
N ALA A 22 5.80 -18.19 -13.07
CA ALA A 22 6.84 -18.85 -13.84
C ALA A 22 7.64 -19.86 -13.00
N SER A 23 7.96 -20.99 -13.62
CA SER A 23 8.84 -22.01 -13.04
C SER A 23 10.27 -21.49 -12.91
N PHE A 24 11.03 -22.05 -11.98
CA PHE A 24 12.45 -21.76 -11.82
C PHE A 24 13.25 -21.91 -13.14
N GLU A 25 12.94 -22.94 -13.92
CA GLU A 25 13.58 -23.20 -15.21
C GLU A 25 13.28 -22.11 -16.25
N GLU A 26 12.06 -21.56 -16.24
CA GLU A 26 11.66 -20.45 -17.11
C GLU A 26 12.38 -19.17 -16.72
N ILE A 27 12.42 -18.85 -15.42
CA ILE A 27 13.15 -17.69 -14.88
C ILE A 27 14.63 -17.77 -15.26
N ARG A 28 15.24 -18.95 -15.14
CA ARG A 28 16.64 -19.20 -15.51
C ARG A 28 16.90 -19.00 -17.00
N THR A 29 15.97 -19.45 -17.85
CA THR A 29 16.09 -19.32 -19.30
C THR A 29 15.94 -17.88 -19.75
N CYS A 30 14.97 -17.15 -19.20
CA CYS A 30 14.79 -15.72 -19.46
C CYS A 30 15.97 -14.90 -18.95
N TYR A 31 16.49 -15.18 -17.75
CA TYR A 31 17.69 -14.53 -17.22
C TYR A 31 18.89 -14.69 -18.15
N ARG A 32 19.17 -15.91 -18.64
CA ARG A 32 20.27 -16.16 -19.59
C ARG A 32 20.10 -15.35 -20.86
N THR A 33 18.89 -15.33 -21.42
CA THR A 33 18.56 -14.58 -22.64
C THR A 33 18.71 -13.07 -22.44
N ALA A 34 18.28 -12.55 -21.28
CA ALA A 34 18.42 -11.15 -20.91
C ALA A 34 19.89 -10.75 -20.76
N ILE A 35 20.70 -11.53 -20.04
CA ILE A 35 22.14 -11.27 -19.87
C ILE A 35 22.88 -11.27 -21.21
N LEU A 36 22.54 -12.20 -22.12
CA LEU A 36 23.12 -12.23 -23.47
C LEU A 36 22.73 -11.02 -24.33
N SER A 37 21.51 -10.51 -24.13
CA SER A 37 21.02 -9.32 -24.83
C SER A 37 21.69 -8.03 -24.32
N TYR A 38 21.99 -7.98 -23.02
CA TYR A 38 22.53 -6.79 -22.34
C TYR A 38 24.03 -6.88 -22.01
N HIS A 39 24.77 -7.84 -22.56
CA HIS A 39 26.18 -8.06 -22.21
C HIS A 39 27.08 -6.90 -22.72
N PRO A 40 27.98 -6.35 -21.88
CA PRO A 40 28.84 -5.21 -22.24
C PRO A 40 29.84 -5.51 -23.37
N ASP A 41 30.13 -6.78 -23.66
CA ASP A 41 31.03 -7.19 -24.75
C ASP A 41 30.49 -6.83 -26.14
N LYS A 42 29.15 -6.86 -26.33
CA LYS A 42 28.52 -6.33 -27.55
C LYS A 42 28.57 -4.79 -27.65
N MET A 43 28.89 -4.09 -26.54
CA MET A 43 28.90 -2.63 -26.48
C MET A 43 30.26 -2.03 -26.86
N GLN A 44 31.36 -2.78 -26.85
CA GLN A 44 32.67 -2.25 -27.27
C GLN A 44 32.74 -1.89 -28.75
N THR A 45 31.88 -2.45 -29.61
CA THR A 45 31.90 -2.17 -31.06
C THR A 45 31.09 -0.94 -31.50
N THR A 46 30.17 -0.45 -30.65
CA THR A 46 29.30 0.70 -30.96
C THR A 46 29.56 1.85 -29.99
N SER A 47 30.83 2.25 -29.88
CA SER A 47 31.22 3.49 -29.23
C SER A 47 31.11 4.64 -30.23
N GLN A 48 29.89 5.09 -30.53
CA GLN A 48 29.66 6.42 -31.07
C GLN A 48 28.16 6.75 -31.06
N THR A 49 27.84 7.88 -30.42
CA THR A 49 26.57 8.62 -30.49
C THR A 49 25.58 8.37 -29.34
N SER A 50 25.48 9.40 -28.48
CA SER A 50 24.34 9.77 -27.61
C SER A 50 23.80 8.73 -26.63
N ASN A 51 24.37 8.70 -25.42
CA ASN A 51 23.74 8.23 -24.17
C ASN A 51 22.87 6.93 -24.18
N PRO A 52 23.25 5.79 -24.81
CA PRO A 52 22.53 4.53 -24.62
C PRO A 52 23.11 3.71 -23.45
N ALA A 53 24.40 3.91 -23.13
CA ALA A 53 25.15 3.08 -22.19
C ALA A 53 24.58 3.10 -20.76
N ASN A 54 23.97 4.23 -20.35
CA ASN A 54 23.43 4.39 -19.00
C ASN A 54 22.12 3.60 -18.80
N GLU A 55 21.27 3.56 -19.84
CA GLU A 55 20.01 2.80 -19.85
C GLU A 55 20.28 1.28 -19.88
N PHE A 56 21.23 0.82 -20.71
CA PHE A 56 21.59 -0.60 -20.80
C PHE A 56 22.33 -1.12 -19.55
N GLY A 57 23.25 -0.32 -18.98
CA GLY A 57 23.92 -0.67 -17.73
C GLY A 57 22.96 -0.76 -16.54
N SER A 58 21.98 0.15 -16.48
CA SER A 58 20.93 0.12 -15.47
C SER A 58 20.07 -1.15 -15.59
N ARG A 59 19.66 -1.51 -16.81
CA ARG A 59 18.87 -2.73 -17.07
C ARG A 59 19.62 -4.01 -16.72
N PHE A 60 20.92 -4.09 -17.04
CA PHE A 60 21.74 -5.25 -16.66
C PHE A 60 21.78 -5.43 -15.14
N LEU A 61 21.98 -4.33 -14.40
CA LEU A 61 22.01 -4.36 -12.94
C LEU A 61 20.65 -4.73 -12.34
N GLU A 62 19.55 -4.22 -12.91
CA GLU A 62 18.18 -4.60 -12.53
C GLU A 62 17.93 -6.11 -12.74
N VAL A 63 18.31 -6.66 -13.89
CA VAL A 63 18.20 -8.09 -14.22
C VAL A 63 18.99 -8.95 -13.23
N GLN A 64 20.21 -8.55 -12.89
CA GLN A 64 21.04 -9.26 -11.91
C GLN A 64 20.42 -9.23 -10.50
N ARG A 65 19.85 -8.08 -10.08
CA ARG A 65 19.13 -7.96 -8.80
C ARG A 65 17.90 -8.85 -8.76
N ALA A 66 17.11 -8.86 -9.84
CA ALA A 66 15.94 -9.72 -9.96
C ALA A 66 16.31 -11.21 -9.88
N TRP A 67 17.37 -11.63 -10.58
CA TRP A 67 17.88 -13.01 -10.49
C TRP A 67 18.38 -13.38 -9.10
N LYS A 68 19.00 -12.45 -8.36
CA LYS A 68 19.46 -12.72 -6.98
C LYS A 68 18.29 -13.08 -6.05
N ILE A 69 17.10 -12.54 -6.31
CA ILE A 69 15.90 -12.75 -5.49
C ILE A 69 15.09 -13.94 -6.00
N LEU A 70 14.85 -14.01 -7.31
CA LEU A 70 14.03 -15.05 -7.94
C LEU A 70 14.77 -16.36 -8.22
N GLY A 71 16.11 -16.31 -8.24
CA GLY A 71 17.00 -17.43 -8.51
C GLY A 71 17.28 -18.34 -7.30
N ASP A 72 16.77 -18.00 -6.12
CA ASP A 72 16.83 -18.88 -4.95
C ASP A 72 15.41 -19.11 -4.41
N SER A 73 15.08 -20.37 -4.12
CA SER A 73 13.75 -20.76 -3.65
C SER A 73 13.35 -20.06 -2.34
N LYS A 74 14.29 -19.84 -1.42
CA LYS A 74 14.04 -19.19 -0.14
C LYS A 74 13.88 -17.69 -0.32
N SER A 75 14.75 -17.06 -1.12
CA SER A 75 14.62 -15.63 -1.44
C SER A 75 13.35 -15.31 -2.22
N ARG A 76 12.94 -16.18 -3.16
CA ARG A 76 11.66 -16.06 -3.88
C ARG A 76 10.48 -16.16 -2.92
N ALA A 77 10.49 -17.13 -2.02
CA ALA A 77 9.42 -17.28 -1.04
C ALA A 77 9.29 -16.05 -0.12
N LEU A 78 10.41 -15.45 0.30
CA LEU A 78 10.42 -14.21 1.08
C LEU A 78 9.85 -13.04 0.27
N TYR A 79 10.28 -12.89 -0.99
CA TYR A 79 9.79 -11.85 -1.87
C TYR A 79 8.29 -11.99 -2.18
N ASP A 80 7.82 -13.21 -2.43
CA ASP A 80 6.40 -13.50 -2.66
C ASP A 80 5.57 -13.24 -1.39
N ASN A 81 6.12 -13.50 -0.21
CA ASN A 81 5.50 -13.18 1.07
C ASN A 81 5.41 -11.67 1.29
N GLU A 82 6.48 -10.93 1.04
CA GLU A 82 6.52 -9.46 1.11
C GLU A 82 5.52 -8.85 0.11
N LEU A 83 5.51 -9.32 -1.13
CA LEU A 83 4.57 -8.87 -2.16
C LEU A 83 3.12 -9.14 -1.75
N ARG A 84 2.86 -10.30 -1.12
CA ARG A 84 1.56 -10.64 -0.56
C ARG A 84 1.20 -9.73 0.61
N SER A 85 2.14 -9.44 1.51
CA SER A 85 1.93 -8.50 2.61
C SER A 85 1.58 -7.14 2.06
N LEU A 86 2.34 -6.59 1.11
CA LEU A 86 2.05 -5.30 0.47
C LEU A 86 0.66 -5.25 -0.18
N ARG A 87 0.24 -6.36 -0.83
CA ARG A 87 -1.12 -6.51 -1.38
C ARG A 87 -2.20 -6.61 -0.30
N GLN A 88 -1.88 -7.20 0.85
CA GLN A 88 -2.81 -7.31 2.00
C GLN A 88 -2.86 -6.03 2.83
N ASP A 89 -1.74 -5.32 2.98
CA ASP A 89 -1.61 -4.04 3.67
C ASP A 89 -2.47 -2.95 3.04
N SER A 90 -2.82 -3.11 1.76
CA SER A 90 -3.73 -2.24 1.00
C SER A 90 -5.19 -2.71 0.96
N ALA A 91 -5.46 -3.95 1.39
CA ALA A 91 -6.81 -4.48 1.47
C ALA A 91 -7.43 -4.15 2.84
N THR A 92 -8.35 -3.19 2.86
CA THR A 92 -9.16 -2.91 4.05
C THR A 92 -10.25 -3.98 4.16
N ALA A 93 -10.41 -4.56 5.35
CA ALA A 93 -11.37 -5.63 5.63
C ALA A 93 -12.81 -5.15 5.51
N GLU A 94 -13.07 -3.90 5.88
CA GLU A 94 -14.37 -3.25 5.83
C GLU A 94 -14.22 -1.72 5.74
N ASP A 95 -15.21 -1.05 5.16
CA ASP A 95 -15.33 0.40 5.15
C ASP A 95 -16.35 0.82 6.22
N ILE A 96 -15.92 1.61 7.20
CA ILE A 96 -16.73 2.08 8.34
C ILE A 96 -16.89 3.59 8.27
N ARG A 97 -17.96 4.16 8.81
CA ARG A 97 -18.17 5.62 8.86
C ARG A 97 -18.00 6.12 10.29
N LEU A 98 -17.71 7.41 10.46
CA LEU A 98 -17.69 8.02 11.80
C LEU A 98 -18.99 7.81 12.60
N GLU A 99 -20.12 7.66 11.92
CA GLU A 99 -21.43 7.38 12.52
C GLU A 99 -21.50 5.99 13.18
N ASP A 100 -20.68 5.05 12.70
CA ASP A 100 -20.63 3.66 13.18
C ASP A 100 -19.66 3.48 14.36
N LEU A 101 -18.84 4.49 14.68
CA LEU A 101 -17.88 4.43 15.78
C LEU A 101 -18.57 4.79 17.10
N SER A 102 -18.26 4.03 18.13
CA SER A 102 -18.59 4.40 19.51
C SER A 102 -17.67 5.54 19.94
N ILE A 103 -18.20 6.48 20.70
CA ILE A 103 -17.47 7.69 21.09
C ILE A 103 -17.40 7.72 22.61
N GLU A 104 -16.18 7.75 23.15
CA GLU A 104 -15.93 7.95 24.56
C GLU A 104 -15.30 9.32 24.78
N GLU A 105 -15.85 10.08 25.73
CA GLU A 105 -15.32 11.38 26.13
C GLU A 105 -14.22 11.16 27.18
N ALA A 106 -12.97 11.35 26.77
CA ALA A 106 -11.79 11.22 27.62
C ALA A 106 -11.21 12.61 27.93
N GLY A 107 -11.92 13.40 28.74
CA GLY A 107 -11.51 14.75 29.12
C GLY A 107 -11.66 15.75 27.97
N ASP A 108 -10.55 16.28 27.45
CA ASP A 108 -10.54 17.33 26.40
C ASP A 108 -10.56 16.77 24.97
N PHE A 109 -10.48 15.45 24.79
CA PHE A 109 -10.50 14.78 23.49
C PHE A 109 -11.52 13.65 23.43
N PHE A 110 -11.89 13.28 22.21
CA PHE A 110 -12.80 12.17 21.94
C PHE A 110 -12.00 10.97 21.47
N GLU A 111 -12.30 9.81 22.05
CA GLU A 111 -11.80 8.53 21.60
C GLU A 111 -12.91 7.84 20.80
N PHE A 112 -12.63 7.52 19.54
CA PHE A 112 -13.54 6.78 18.68
C PHE A 112 -13.11 5.32 18.64
N SER A 113 -14.02 4.40 18.95
CA SER A 113 -13.77 2.97 18.98
C SER A 113 -14.72 2.20 18.06
N TYR A 114 -14.19 1.21 17.34
CA TYR A 114 -14.97 0.27 16.52
C TYR A 114 -14.59 -1.16 16.83
N GLY A 115 -15.56 -2.04 17.04
CA GLY A 115 -15.32 -3.45 17.37
C GLY A 115 -14.69 -4.22 16.21
N CYS A 116 -13.55 -4.84 16.45
CA CYS A 116 -12.91 -5.76 15.52
C CYS A 116 -13.46 -7.19 15.71
N ARG A 117 -13.51 -7.96 14.62
CA ARG A 117 -13.97 -9.37 14.65
C ARG A 117 -13.06 -10.29 15.49
N CYS A 118 -11.86 -9.84 15.87
CA CYS A 118 -10.97 -10.57 16.77
C CYS A 118 -11.30 -10.40 18.26
N GLY A 119 -12.18 -9.45 18.62
CA GLY A 119 -12.51 -9.12 20.01
C GLY A 119 -11.82 -7.86 20.55
N ASP A 120 -10.92 -7.25 19.76
CA ASP A 120 -10.29 -5.96 20.07
C ASP A 120 -11.02 -4.80 19.39
N TYR A 121 -10.48 -3.60 19.50
CA TYR A 121 -11.06 -2.38 18.95
C TYR A 121 -10.09 -1.69 17.99
N PHE A 122 -10.64 -1.06 16.96
CA PHE A 122 -9.97 -0.01 16.20
C PHE A 122 -10.20 1.29 16.94
N LEU A 123 -9.11 1.98 17.28
CA LEU A 123 -9.15 3.21 18.06
C LEU A 123 -8.57 4.36 17.23
N ILE A 124 -9.21 5.51 17.28
CA ILE A 124 -8.67 6.76 16.78
C ILE A 124 -9.17 7.91 17.64
N ASP A 125 -8.27 8.80 18.05
CA ASP A 125 -8.64 9.96 18.86
C ASP A 125 -8.81 11.22 18.01
N SER A 126 -9.41 12.24 18.61
CA SER A 126 -9.64 13.52 17.94
C SER A 126 -8.36 14.30 17.64
N LEU A 127 -7.23 14.04 18.32
CA LEU A 127 -5.95 14.68 18.01
C LEU A 127 -5.36 14.07 16.74
N GLU A 128 -5.36 12.74 16.60
CA GLU A 128 -4.95 12.03 15.39
C GLU A 128 -5.75 12.50 14.17
N LEU A 129 -7.08 12.62 14.32
CA LEU A 129 -7.92 13.19 13.26
C LEU A 129 -7.53 14.63 12.93
N SER A 130 -7.21 15.44 13.94
CA SER A 130 -6.80 16.83 13.75
C SER A 130 -5.44 16.94 13.05
N ASP A 131 -4.46 16.09 13.40
CA ASP A 131 -3.14 16.02 12.74
C ASP A 131 -3.27 15.63 11.26
N MET A 132 -4.19 14.71 10.96
CA MET A 132 -4.54 14.33 9.58
C MET A 132 -5.33 15.40 8.81
N GLY A 133 -5.64 16.55 9.44
CA GLY A 133 -6.33 17.68 8.81
C GLY A 133 -7.85 17.65 8.93
N TYR A 134 -8.39 16.86 9.87
CA TYR A 134 -9.81 16.70 10.16
C TYR A 134 -10.14 17.14 11.59
N PRO A 135 -10.03 18.44 11.91
CA PRO A 135 -10.36 18.93 13.24
C PRO A 135 -11.84 18.71 13.57
N LEU A 136 -12.09 18.27 14.80
CA LEU A 136 -13.42 18.04 15.34
C LEU A 136 -13.84 19.22 16.23
N LEU A 137 -15.03 19.78 15.99
CA LEU A 137 -15.65 20.78 16.84
C LEU A 137 -16.72 20.14 17.73
N LYS A 138 -16.57 20.28 19.05
CA LYS A 138 -17.60 19.94 20.04
C LYS A 138 -18.59 21.09 20.16
N ASN A 139 -19.87 20.81 19.94
CA ASN A 139 -20.94 21.77 20.16
C ASN A 139 -22.07 21.12 20.96
N GLU A 140 -22.14 21.36 22.27
CA GLU A 140 -23.10 20.93 23.34
C GLU A 140 -23.59 19.47 23.35
N SER A 141 -23.82 18.80 22.22
CA SER A 141 -24.05 17.35 22.06
C SER A 141 -23.72 16.82 20.66
N LYS A 142 -23.09 17.61 19.79
CA LYS A 142 -22.76 17.24 18.40
C LYS A 142 -21.29 17.46 18.13
N ILE A 143 -20.64 16.41 17.65
CA ILE A 143 -19.27 16.48 17.14
C ILE A 143 -19.38 16.78 15.64
N VAL A 144 -18.91 17.95 15.22
CA VAL A 144 -18.95 18.37 13.81
C VAL A 144 -17.53 18.31 13.25
N LEU A 145 -17.38 17.53 12.19
CA LEU A 145 -16.11 17.34 11.51
C LEU A 145 -15.91 18.47 10.50
N GLN A 146 -14.87 19.27 10.70
CA GLN A 146 -14.53 20.34 9.76
C GLN A 146 -13.63 19.76 8.67
N THR A 147 -14.23 19.45 7.52
CA THR A 147 -13.44 19.12 6.33
C THR A 147 -13.10 20.40 5.58
N PRO A 148 -11.81 20.67 5.28
CA PRO A 148 -11.47 21.67 4.28
C PRO A 148 -12.04 21.17 2.94
N ARG A 149 -12.96 21.95 2.37
CA ARG A 149 -13.66 21.68 1.11
C ARG A 149 -12.76 20.97 0.07
N SER A 150 -13.02 19.70 -0.24
CA SER A 150 -13.25 19.21 -1.63
C SER A 150 -13.18 17.69 -1.85
N LEU A 151 -12.85 16.80 -0.89
CA LEU A 151 -12.80 15.35 -1.18
C LEU A 151 -13.30 14.48 -0.02
N PRO A 152 -13.99 13.35 -0.31
CA PRO A 152 -14.22 12.33 0.70
C PRO A 152 -12.86 11.80 1.15
N ALA A 153 -12.57 11.98 2.44
CA ALA A 153 -11.34 11.51 3.02
C ALA A 153 -11.54 10.10 3.54
N SER A 154 -10.49 9.27 3.46
CA SER A 154 -10.52 7.94 4.04
C SER A 154 -9.25 7.69 4.84
N ILE A 155 -9.40 7.26 6.09
CA ILE A 155 -8.30 6.91 6.98
C ILE A 155 -8.28 5.40 7.13
N VAL A 156 -7.10 4.78 7.15
CA VAL A 156 -6.98 3.34 7.39
C VAL A 156 -6.59 3.13 8.86
N LEU A 157 -7.47 2.46 9.61
CA LEU A 157 -7.26 2.13 11.02
C LEU A 157 -6.78 0.68 11.13
N PRO A 158 -5.56 0.42 11.64
CA PRO A 158 -5.11 -0.92 11.96
C PRO A 158 -5.69 -1.39 13.30
N CYS A 159 -5.95 -2.69 13.43
CA CYS A 159 -6.31 -3.28 14.72
C CYS A 159 -5.04 -3.48 15.57
N GLY A 160 -5.09 -3.15 16.86
CA GLY A 160 -3.95 -3.31 17.78
C GLY A 160 -3.54 -4.77 18.05
N SER A 161 -4.45 -5.72 17.79
CA SER A 161 -4.28 -7.12 18.20
C SER A 161 -4.40 -8.12 17.03
N CYS A 162 -4.67 -7.65 15.82
CA CYS A 162 -4.66 -8.50 14.63
C CYS A 162 -4.19 -7.75 13.38
N SER A 163 -4.00 -8.45 12.27
CA SER A 163 -3.60 -7.86 11.00
C SER A 163 -4.75 -7.23 10.20
N LEU A 164 -5.95 -7.10 10.80
CA LEU A 164 -7.09 -6.46 10.14
C LEU A 164 -6.90 -4.95 10.12
N LYS A 165 -7.34 -4.35 9.03
CA LYS A 165 -7.40 -2.90 8.84
C LYS A 165 -8.79 -2.54 8.34
N VAL A 166 -9.35 -1.43 8.80
CA VAL A 166 -10.62 -0.91 8.32
C VAL A 166 -10.43 0.47 7.73
N ARG A 167 -11.26 0.85 6.76
CA ARG A 167 -11.24 2.18 6.15
C ARG A 167 -12.32 3.03 6.79
N LEU A 168 -11.91 4.02 7.57
CA LEU A 168 -12.81 5.06 8.07
C LEU A 168 -13.10 6.07 6.96
N LEU A 169 -14.34 6.11 6.48
CA LEU A 169 -14.81 7.07 5.49
C LEU A 169 -15.30 8.36 6.18
N ILE A 170 -14.61 9.46 5.87
CA ILE A 170 -14.92 10.82 6.32
C ILE A 170 -15.63 11.55 5.19
N ASN A 171 -16.96 11.51 5.20
CA ASN A 171 -17.76 12.25 4.23
C ASN A 171 -18.00 13.68 4.73
N ALA A 172 -17.57 14.66 3.92
CA ALA A 172 -17.63 16.10 4.20
C ALA A 172 -19.05 16.68 4.40
N ASP A 173 -20.11 15.94 4.07
CA ASP A 173 -21.47 16.49 3.96
C ASP A 173 -22.44 16.04 5.07
N ARG A 174 -22.00 15.26 6.05
CA ARG A 174 -22.91 14.71 7.08
C ARG A 174 -22.58 15.19 8.49
N LYS A 175 -23.53 15.93 9.06
CA LYS A 175 -23.57 16.30 10.48
C LYS A 175 -23.81 15.04 11.29
N LEU A 176 -22.90 14.67 12.19
CA LEU A 176 -23.16 13.64 13.19
C LEU A 176 -24.25 14.15 14.14
N GLN A 177 -25.37 13.42 14.21
CA GLN A 177 -26.40 13.62 15.23
C GLN A 177 -26.30 12.45 16.21
N THR A 178 -25.49 12.61 17.25
CA THR A 178 -25.52 11.70 18.39
C THR A 178 -26.59 12.23 19.34
N GLU A 179 -27.74 11.56 19.42
CA GLU A 179 -28.72 11.82 20.48
C GLU A 179 -28.20 11.18 21.76
N LEU A 180 -27.53 11.99 22.59
CA LEU A 180 -27.26 11.63 23.98
C LEU A 180 -28.62 11.50 24.68
N SER A 181 -29.04 10.27 24.98
CA SER A 181 -30.22 10.04 25.80
C SER A 181 -29.92 10.47 27.23
N ASN A 182 -30.71 11.43 27.72
CA ASN A 182 -30.69 11.96 29.10
C ASN A 182 -30.81 10.88 30.17
#